data_AF-A0A086D5K7-F1
#
_entry.id   AF-A0A086D5K7-F1
#
_cell.length_a   1.000
_cell.length_b   1.000
_cell.length_c   1.000
_cell.angle_alpha   90.00
_cell.angle_beta   90.00
_cell.angle_gamma   90.00
#
_symmetry.space_group_name_H-M   'P 1'
#
loop_
_entity.id
_entity.type
_entity.pdbx_description
1 polymer ?
#
loop_
_entity_poly.entity_id
_entity_poly.type
_entity_poly.pdbx_seq_one_letter_code
_entity_poly.pdbx_strand_id
1 'polypeptide(L)'
;MFDPKWYQATYGLRFATQREAFDDYLRKSRFAPVNPSPRFDSETYHRMYMDVFHAQQSPLQHYLLHGRGEGRQHVPATVRWYPREVVTPSVALGEAASTLKVALCLHVFYADFLDRFAEAIARFPIEVDVFLTLAAAEHEDKAQAAFAEHPRVRALHTRVVPNRGRNFGPMLVEFGPQLGEYDLLCHLHSKKSLYSGKEQTQWAEYLIEYLLRDVSVITRLLNAFAEDESLGLYYPTTFWMMPAWVNHQTMNKGFMQTWQRELGLGPIPDFLSYPAGGMFWARPQALHGVIDRGWTYDDFPPEPLPNDNSMLHALERVLGPLVEHRGYRQLFFYPPTGQFTTDSGYITASYHGRLGNHLASIQAHSYISFDVFDTLVRREYMVADYAKLKLGKRLAEQGRVASARAFVKLRNEAEASLRQRANFQGDVDIVAIYDELAERLEVSPAQAQAWMRQEFELDLEMIRPKDEMVELFNHLAASGHVLWVISDTYYTRDQVGLMLRKAGVSAAYRLMVSSAEQARKDNGSLWHRVKQDLAAEGVQRHLHIGDNVVADAQMPGDLGLTTFHILHPRDKWRALGFPEVLIGDEALDEGEILKWGRLISEVGRNPFIGE
;
A
#
# COMPACT_ATOMS: atom_id res chain seq x y z
N MET A 1 1.42 21.58 27.75
CA MET A 1 1.49 20.45 26.80
C MET A 1 0.83 20.78 25.47
N PHE A 2 -0.32 21.45 25.46
CA PHE A 2 -0.83 22.14 24.25
C PHE A 2 -0.17 23.51 24.09
N ASP A 3 0.18 23.89 22.86
CA ASP A 3 0.71 25.21 22.51
C ASP A 3 -0.14 25.81 21.37
N PRO A 4 -1.06 26.74 21.68
CA PRO A 4 -1.99 27.27 20.69
C PRO A 4 -1.32 28.12 19.60
N LYS A 5 -0.18 28.75 19.89
CA LYS A 5 0.55 29.56 18.89
C LYS A 5 1.23 28.63 17.89
N TRP A 6 1.91 27.60 18.40
CA TRP A 6 2.54 26.59 17.57
C TRP A 6 1.52 25.81 16.73
N TYR A 7 0.40 25.40 17.33
CA TYR A 7 -0.66 24.65 16.65
C TYR A 7 -1.25 25.43 15.47
N GLN A 8 -1.60 26.71 15.71
CA GLN A 8 -2.14 27.59 14.67
C GLN A 8 -1.13 27.84 13.54
N ALA A 9 0.14 28.09 13.88
CA ALA A 9 1.19 28.31 12.89
C ALA A 9 1.46 27.05 12.05
N THR A 10 1.49 25.88 12.68
CA THR A 10 1.79 24.60 12.01
C THR A 10 0.67 24.22 11.03
N TYR A 11 -0.60 24.36 11.44
CA TYR A 11 -1.72 23.92 10.63
C TYR A 11 -2.37 25.03 9.79
N GLY A 12 -1.80 26.23 9.78
CA GLY A 12 -2.33 27.36 9.00
C GLY A 12 -3.74 27.76 9.43
N LEU A 13 -4.05 27.63 10.73
CA LEU A 13 -5.36 27.91 11.30
C LEU A 13 -5.34 29.20 12.10
N ARG A 14 -6.48 29.88 12.19
CA ARG A 14 -6.69 31.02 13.08
C ARG A 14 -7.97 30.80 13.88
N PHE A 15 -7.86 30.92 15.19
CA PHE A 15 -8.98 30.77 16.12
C PHE A 15 -9.16 32.07 16.91
N ALA A 16 -10.41 32.40 17.27
CA ALA A 16 -10.68 33.59 18.07
C ALA A 16 -10.20 33.41 19.51
N THR A 17 -10.22 32.18 20.01
CA THR A 17 -9.79 31.84 21.36
C THR A 17 -8.83 30.65 21.39
N GLN A 18 -8.02 30.56 22.45
CA GLN A 18 -7.19 29.36 22.69
C GLN A 18 -8.02 28.10 22.91
N ARG A 19 -9.25 28.27 23.44
CA ARG A 19 -10.18 27.16 23.68
C ARG A 19 -10.62 26.52 22.36
N GLU A 20 -11.00 27.32 21.38
CA GLU A 20 -11.34 26.84 20.04
C GLU A 20 -10.18 26.08 19.38
N ALA A 21 -8.96 26.59 19.50
CA ALA A 21 -7.77 25.90 18.99
C ALA A 21 -7.57 24.53 19.66
N PHE A 22 -7.80 24.45 20.97
CA PHE A 22 -7.70 23.19 21.70
C PHE A 22 -8.84 22.23 21.35
N ASP A 23 -10.06 22.72 21.18
CA ASP A 23 -11.21 21.91 20.77
C ASP A 23 -11.02 21.32 19.36
N ASP A 24 -10.44 22.09 18.44
CA ASP A 24 -10.04 21.58 17.11
C ASP A 24 -9.02 20.44 17.24
N TYR A 25 -7.97 20.62 18.06
CA TYR A 25 -7.00 19.56 18.34
C TYR A 25 -7.66 18.32 18.97
N LEU A 26 -8.51 18.50 20.00
CA LEU A 26 -9.17 17.39 20.70
C LEU A 26 -10.04 16.55 19.77
N ARG A 27 -10.63 17.17 18.75
CA ARG A 27 -11.44 16.49 17.73
C ARG A 27 -10.53 15.79 16.72
N LYS A 28 -9.64 16.53 16.04
CA LYS A 28 -8.79 16.01 14.97
C LYS A 28 -7.84 14.91 15.44
N SER A 29 -7.24 15.07 16.61
CA SER A 29 -6.21 14.14 17.12
C SER A 29 -6.73 12.71 17.39
N ARG A 30 -8.04 12.46 17.29
CA ARG A 30 -8.64 11.12 17.39
C ARG A 30 -8.46 10.28 16.13
N PHE A 31 -8.28 10.94 14.98
CA PHE A 31 -8.23 10.29 13.67
C PHE A 31 -7.10 10.84 12.78
N ALA A 32 -6.52 11.99 13.08
CA ALA A 32 -5.43 12.58 12.31
C ALA A 32 -4.15 12.71 13.14
N PRO A 33 -2.96 12.62 12.51
CA PRO A 33 -1.66 12.70 13.19
C PRO A 33 -1.26 14.16 13.49
N VAL A 34 -2.21 14.96 13.96
CA VAL A 34 -1.95 16.35 14.38
C VAL A 34 -1.36 16.38 15.77
N ASN A 35 -0.29 17.13 15.95
CA ASN A 35 0.40 17.29 17.22
C ASN A 35 -0.12 18.53 17.98
N PRO A 36 -0.13 18.53 19.32
CA PRO A 36 -0.58 19.67 20.11
C PRO A 36 0.53 20.71 20.37
N SER A 37 1.80 20.30 20.25
CA SER A 37 3.01 21.11 20.44
C SER A 37 4.25 20.30 20.02
N PRO A 38 5.45 20.90 19.99
CA PRO A 38 6.71 20.16 19.77
C PRO A 38 7.01 19.08 20.83
N ARG A 39 6.31 19.08 21.98
CA ARG A 39 6.61 18.22 23.13
C ARG A 39 5.81 16.92 23.18
N PHE A 40 4.92 16.68 22.21
CA PHE A 40 4.04 15.51 22.22
C PHE A 40 3.73 15.04 20.80
N ASP A 41 4.04 13.78 20.51
CA ASP A 41 3.72 13.11 19.25
C ASP A 41 2.44 12.30 19.38
N SER A 42 1.34 12.79 18.79
CA SER A 42 0.02 12.13 18.81
C SER A 42 0.05 10.78 18.12
N GLU A 43 0.73 10.68 16.98
CA GLU A 43 0.83 9.44 16.20
C GLU A 43 1.61 8.37 16.97
N THR A 44 2.78 8.72 17.51
CA THR A 44 3.59 7.78 18.30
C THR A 44 2.82 7.30 19.52
N TYR A 45 2.11 8.20 20.21
CA TYR A 45 1.30 7.83 21.38
C TYR A 45 0.21 6.81 21.03
N HIS A 46 -0.55 7.04 19.96
CA HIS A 46 -1.57 6.08 19.51
C HIS A 46 -0.97 4.75 19.05
N ARG A 47 0.18 4.73 18.37
CA ARG A 47 0.86 3.49 17.98
C ARG A 47 1.35 2.68 19.18
N MET A 48 1.83 3.35 20.23
CA MET A 48 2.22 2.68 21.48
C MET A 48 1.01 2.15 22.27
N TYR A 49 -0.13 2.85 22.17
CA TYR A 49 -1.32 2.61 22.96
C TYR A 49 -2.55 2.46 22.08
N MET A 50 -2.64 1.31 21.40
CA MET A 50 -3.74 0.99 20.49
C MET A 50 -5.11 0.98 21.17
N ASP A 51 -5.18 0.73 22.48
CA ASP A 51 -6.40 0.86 23.27
C ASP A 51 -6.98 2.28 23.23
N VAL A 52 -6.12 3.31 23.27
CA VAL A 52 -6.51 4.73 23.18
C VAL A 52 -7.01 5.07 21.78
N PHE A 53 -6.32 4.57 20.73
CA PHE A 53 -6.72 4.76 19.34
C PHE A 53 -8.07 4.09 19.05
N HIS A 54 -8.26 2.84 19.47
CA HIS A 54 -9.51 2.10 19.28
C HIS A 54 -10.67 2.69 20.10
N ALA A 55 -10.40 3.31 21.25
CA ALA A 55 -11.38 4.06 22.01
C ALA A 55 -11.70 5.45 21.42
N GLN A 56 -11.09 5.82 20.29
CA GLN A 56 -11.23 7.12 19.62
C GLN A 56 -10.99 8.31 20.56
N GLN A 57 -10.03 8.18 21.48
CA GLN A 57 -9.70 9.25 22.43
C GLN A 57 -8.58 10.13 21.90
N SER A 58 -8.66 11.43 22.22
CA SER A 58 -7.55 12.34 21.94
C SER A 58 -6.33 11.91 22.77
N PRO A 59 -5.15 11.74 22.15
CA PRO A 59 -3.98 11.17 22.81
C PRO A 59 -3.44 12.07 23.92
N LEU A 60 -3.37 13.39 23.70
CA LEU A 60 -2.95 14.31 24.76
C LEU A 60 -4.00 14.38 25.89
N GLN A 61 -5.29 14.37 25.57
CA GLN A 61 -6.33 14.36 26.60
C GLN A 61 -6.23 13.11 27.47
N HIS A 62 -6.14 11.94 26.83
CA HIS A 62 -5.95 10.67 27.52
C HIS A 62 -4.69 10.70 28.39
N TYR A 63 -3.55 11.15 27.86
CA TYR A 63 -2.31 11.25 28.62
C TYR A 63 -2.46 12.15 29.86
N LEU A 64 -3.09 13.33 29.72
CA LEU A 64 -3.26 14.28 30.81
C LEU A 64 -4.21 13.76 31.90
N LEU A 65 -5.29 13.07 31.52
CA LEU A 65 -6.32 12.60 32.46
C LEU A 65 -5.99 11.25 33.10
N HIS A 66 -5.34 10.35 32.34
CA HIS A 66 -5.14 8.95 32.73
C HIS A 66 -3.69 8.51 32.53
N GLY A 67 -3.18 8.65 31.30
CA GLY A 67 -1.91 8.03 30.88
C GLY A 67 -0.71 8.43 31.73
N ARG A 68 -0.63 9.67 32.22
CA ARG A 68 0.44 10.11 33.12
C ARG A 68 0.40 9.38 34.46
N GLY A 69 -0.79 9.18 35.03
CA GLY A 69 -0.98 8.42 36.28
C GLY A 69 -0.71 6.93 36.10
N GLU A 70 -0.98 6.40 34.90
CA GLU A 70 -0.69 5.02 34.51
C GLU A 70 0.79 4.77 34.15
N GLY A 71 1.63 5.82 34.11
CA GLY A 71 3.04 5.71 33.72
C GLY A 71 3.28 5.54 32.21
N ARG A 72 2.27 5.81 31.37
CA ARG A 72 2.39 5.78 29.91
C ARG A 72 3.39 6.85 29.44
N GLN A 73 4.39 6.42 28.68
CA GLN A 73 5.39 7.29 28.07
C GLN A 73 4.83 8.07 26.88
N HIS A 74 5.40 9.25 26.62
CA HIS A 74 5.21 10.00 25.38
C HIS A 74 6.55 10.52 24.88
N VAL A 75 6.61 10.89 23.61
CA VAL A 75 7.83 11.43 22.98
C VAL A 75 7.57 12.82 22.39
N PRO A 76 8.62 13.64 22.18
CA PRO A 76 8.52 14.87 21.38
C PRO A 76 8.00 14.60 19.97
N ALA A 77 7.32 15.59 19.40
CA ALA A 77 6.79 15.51 18.04
C ALA A 77 7.92 15.27 17.04
N THR A 78 7.83 14.19 16.26
CA THR A 78 8.81 13.86 15.23
C THR A 78 8.12 13.87 13.87
N VAL A 79 8.65 14.66 12.95
CA VAL A 79 8.17 14.67 11.56
C VAL A 79 8.84 13.51 10.83
N ARG A 80 8.03 12.56 10.37
CA ARG A 80 8.50 11.31 9.74
C ARG A 80 8.95 11.50 8.28
N TRP A 81 8.49 12.56 7.65
CA TRP A 81 8.75 12.88 6.25
C TRP A 81 8.65 14.38 6.03
N TYR A 82 9.58 14.92 5.25
CA TYR A 82 9.52 16.31 4.79
C TYR A 82 9.41 16.29 3.26
N PRO A 83 8.37 16.93 2.69
CA PRO A 83 8.25 17.05 1.24
C PRO A 83 9.42 17.86 0.66
N ARG A 84 9.94 17.42 -0.48
CA ARG A 84 10.99 18.13 -1.23
C ARG A 84 10.47 19.39 -1.93
N GLU A 85 9.19 19.38 -2.31
CA GLU A 85 8.50 20.51 -2.94
C GLU A 85 7.29 20.90 -2.09
N VAL A 86 7.24 22.14 -1.59
CA VAL A 86 6.11 22.65 -0.80
C VAL A 86 5.30 23.63 -1.64
N VAL A 87 4.00 23.41 -1.71
CA VAL A 87 3.04 24.36 -2.29
C VAL A 87 2.45 25.20 -1.15
N THR A 88 2.45 26.52 -1.30
CA THR A 88 1.97 27.45 -0.27
C THR A 88 0.80 28.31 -0.77
N PRO A 89 -0.39 27.72 -1.01
CA PRO A 89 -1.55 28.51 -1.43
C PRO A 89 -1.98 29.48 -0.32
N SER A 90 -2.61 30.59 -0.71
CA SER A 90 -3.14 31.58 0.22
C SER A 90 -4.14 30.98 1.20
N VAL A 91 -4.08 31.40 2.47
CA VAL A 91 -5.05 31.03 3.53
C VAL A 91 -6.37 31.80 3.43
N ALA A 92 -6.40 32.91 2.69
CA ALA A 92 -7.61 33.67 2.40
C ALA A 92 -8.13 33.28 1.01
N LEU A 93 -9.45 33.11 0.87
CA LEU A 93 -10.07 32.76 -0.39
C LEU A 93 -9.83 33.87 -1.43
N GLY A 94 -9.18 33.53 -2.53
CA GLY A 94 -8.94 34.44 -3.65
C GLY A 94 -10.17 34.62 -4.53
N GLU A 95 -10.19 35.70 -5.32
CA GLU A 95 -11.31 36.02 -6.21
C GLU A 95 -11.54 34.92 -7.26
N ALA A 96 -10.49 34.45 -7.94
CA ALA A 96 -10.59 33.35 -8.90
C ALA A 96 -11.07 32.03 -8.26
N ALA A 97 -10.67 31.75 -7.02
CA ALA A 97 -11.14 30.58 -6.28
C ALA A 97 -12.60 30.69 -5.87
N SER A 98 -13.07 31.91 -5.60
CA SER A 98 -14.46 32.17 -5.18
C SER A 98 -15.50 31.97 -6.30
N THR A 99 -15.06 31.96 -7.56
CA THR A 99 -15.92 31.82 -8.74
C THR A 99 -15.93 30.41 -9.33
N LEU A 100 -15.12 29.49 -8.78
CA LEU A 100 -15.07 28.10 -9.23
C LEU A 100 -16.43 27.40 -9.09
N LYS A 101 -16.85 26.70 -10.14
CA LYS A 101 -17.99 25.79 -10.11
C LYS A 101 -17.55 24.44 -9.57
N VAL A 102 -18.06 24.07 -8.41
CA VAL A 102 -17.69 22.85 -7.69
C VAL A 102 -18.87 21.87 -7.61
N ALA A 103 -18.62 20.62 -8.02
CA ALA A 103 -19.53 19.49 -7.82
C ALA A 103 -19.06 18.60 -6.66
N LEU A 104 -19.92 18.36 -5.67
CA LEU A 104 -19.71 17.35 -4.63
C LEU A 104 -20.46 16.07 -4.99
N CYS A 105 -19.72 15.03 -5.39
CA CYS A 105 -20.23 13.70 -5.74
C CYS A 105 -20.21 12.80 -4.51
N LEU A 106 -21.35 12.66 -3.84
CA LEU A 106 -21.51 11.89 -2.61
C LEU A 106 -22.23 10.57 -2.91
N HIS A 107 -21.60 9.44 -2.61
CA HIS A 107 -22.26 8.14 -2.62
C HIS A 107 -22.58 7.66 -1.20
N VAL A 108 -23.86 7.50 -0.88
CA VAL A 108 -24.33 7.12 0.46
C VAL A 108 -24.97 5.74 0.43
N PHE A 109 -24.24 4.80 1.02
CA PHE A 109 -24.71 3.48 1.42
C PHE A 109 -25.18 3.48 2.89
N TYR A 110 -24.53 4.26 3.76
CA TYR A 110 -24.89 4.38 5.18
C TYR A 110 -25.53 5.73 5.49
N ALA A 111 -26.81 5.74 5.85
CA ALA A 111 -27.60 6.96 6.06
C ALA A 111 -27.06 7.96 7.10
N ASP A 112 -26.24 7.53 8.06
CA ASP A 112 -25.61 8.44 9.03
C ASP A 112 -24.57 9.38 8.39
N PHE A 113 -24.06 9.04 7.20
CA PHE A 113 -23.13 9.91 6.47
C PHE A 113 -23.80 11.14 5.85
N LEU A 114 -25.13 11.15 5.68
CA LEU A 114 -25.86 12.33 5.20
C LEU A 114 -25.65 13.52 6.17
N ASP A 115 -25.83 13.27 7.46
CA ASP A 115 -25.64 14.28 8.50
C ASP A 115 -24.16 14.69 8.57
N ARG A 116 -23.24 13.72 8.53
CA ARG A 116 -21.78 13.99 8.58
C ARG A 116 -21.30 14.86 7.43
N PHE A 117 -21.81 14.62 6.22
CA PHE A 117 -21.47 15.40 5.04
C PHE A 117 -22.10 16.80 5.10
N ALA A 118 -23.38 16.92 5.45
CA ALA A 118 -24.05 18.21 5.63
C ALA A 118 -23.32 19.07 6.68
N GLU A 119 -23.00 18.51 7.84
CA GLU A 119 -22.21 19.19 8.88
C GLU A 119 -20.82 19.60 8.39
N ALA A 120 -20.16 18.76 7.59
CA ALA A 120 -18.84 19.05 7.05
C ALA A 120 -18.86 20.24 6.08
N ILE A 121 -19.91 20.39 5.26
CA ILE A 121 -20.03 21.49 4.31
C ILE A 121 -20.65 22.76 4.91
N ALA A 122 -21.12 22.75 6.16
CA ALA A 122 -21.74 23.93 6.78
C ALA A 122 -20.87 25.20 6.73
N ARG A 123 -19.54 25.02 6.79
CA ARG A 123 -18.55 26.12 6.74
C ARG A 123 -17.76 26.16 5.44
N PHE A 124 -18.24 25.51 4.38
CA PHE A 124 -17.58 25.48 3.09
C PHE A 124 -17.32 26.91 2.56
N PRO A 125 -16.15 27.19 1.96
CA PRO A 125 -15.77 28.56 1.59
C PRO A 125 -16.61 29.15 0.46
N ILE A 126 -17.22 28.32 -0.38
CA ILE A 126 -18.08 28.70 -1.52
C ILE A 126 -19.38 27.89 -1.52
N GLU A 127 -20.34 28.27 -2.34
CA GLU A 127 -21.50 27.43 -2.64
C GLU A 127 -21.10 26.30 -3.61
N VAL A 128 -21.77 25.16 -3.52
CA VAL A 128 -21.48 23.96 -4.30
C VAL A 128 -22.77 23.32 -4.82
N ASP A 129 -22.65 22.53 -5.87
CA ASP A 129 -23.73 21.64 -6.31
C ASP A 129 -23.47 20.22 -5.79
N VAL A 130 -24.50 19.58 -5.25
CA VAL A 130 -24.39 18.26 -4.63
C VAL A 130 -25.03 17.22 -5.55
N PHE A 131 -24.22 16.27 -5.98
CA PHE A 131 -24.61 15.07 -6.73
C PHE A 131 -24.61 13.88 -5.78
N LEU A 132 -25.81 13.47 -5.36
CA LEU A 132 -26.00 12.48 -4.32
C LEU A 132 -26.59 11.19 -4.90
N THR A 133 -25.86 10.08 -4.75
CA THR A 133 -26.40 8.74 -5.02
C THR A 133 -26.69 8.02 -3.70
N LEU A 134 -27.84 7.35 -3.64
CA LEU A 134 -28.35 6.64 -2.46
C LEU A 134 -28.50 5.15 -2.79
N ALA A 135 -27.94 4.27 -1.97
CA ALA A 135 -28.08 2.82 -2.17
C ALA A 135 -29.51 2.30 -1.87
N ALA A 136 -30.35 3.11 -1.21
CA ALA A 136 -31.72 2.75 -0.86
C ALA A 136 -32.64 3.99 -0.89
N ALA A 137 -33.85 3.82 -1.44
CA ALA A 137 -34.84 4.89 -1.56
C ALA A 137 -35.34 5.43 -0.21
N GLU A 138 -35.30 4.61 0.84
CA GLU A 138 -35.66 5.04 2.20
C GLU A 138 -34.75 6.15 2.77
N HIS A 139 -33.61 6.43 2.13
CA HIS A 139 -32.72 7.53 2.54
C HIS A 139 -33.04 8.86 1.85
N GLU A 140 -33.97 8.89 0.90
CA GLU A 140 -34.31 10.11 0.12
C GLU A 140 -34.82 11.25 0.99
N ASP A 141 -35.80 10.98 1.87
CA ASP A 141 -36.38 12.02 2.73
C ASP A 141 -35.30 12.65 3.63
N LYS A 142 -34.41 11.82 4.17
CA LYS A 142 -33.29 12.29 4.99
C LYS A 142 -32.29 13.10 4.18
N ALA A 143 -32.01 12.69 2.94
CA ALA A 143 -31.13 13.41 2.04
C ALA A 143 -31.70 14.79 1.68
N GLN A 144 -32.99 14.87 1.37
CA GLN A 144 -33.68 16.14 1.10
C GLN A 144 -33.61 17.05 2.34
N ALA A 145 -33.94 16.52 3.52
CA ALA A 145 -33.87 17.27 4.76
C ALA A 145 -32.46 17.80 5.07
N ALA A 146 -31.41 17.05 4.72
CA ALA A 146 -30.03 17.43 4.99
C ALA A 146 -29.47 18.48 4.01
N PHE A 147 -29.86 18.43 2.72
CA PHE A 147 -29.19 19.20 1.67
C PHE A 147 -30.06 20.22 0.92
N ALA A 148 -31.38 20.04 0.83
CA ALA A 148 -32.22 20.87 -0.05
C ALA A 148 -32.21 22.36 0.32
N GLU A 149 -32.26 22.65 1.62
CA GLU A 149 -32.23 24.02 2.17
C GLU A 149 -30.88 24.36 2.82
N HIS A 150 -29.84 23.58 2.52
CA HIS A 150 -28.53 23.77 3.13
C HIS A 150 -27.88 25.06 2.58
N PRO A 151 -27.39 25.99 3.42
CA PRO A 151 -26.96 27.33 2.98
C PRO A 151 -25.72 27.36 2.09
N ARG A 152 -25.08 26.21 1.87
CA ARG A 152 -23.93 26.04 0.96
C ARG A 152 -24.26 25.22 -0.28
N VAL A 153 -25.48 24.70 -0.38
CA VAL A 153 -25.91 23.88 -1.52
C VAL A 153 -26.74 24.75 -2.44
N ARG A 154 -26.22 25.01 -3.63
CA ARG A 154 -26.93 25.77 -4.65
C ARG A 154 -27.91 24.90 -5.43
N ALA A 155 -27.50 23.67 -5.76
CA ALA A 155 -28.34 22.67 -6.41
C ALA A 155 -28.12 21.28 -5.80
N LEU A 156 -29.19 20.51 -5.70
CA LEU A 156 -29.19 19.12 -5.24
C LEU A 156 -29.71 18.20 -6.34
N HIS A 157 -28.90 17.22 -6.72
CA HIS A 157 -29.24 16.18 -7.69
C HIS A 157 -29.17 14.83 -7.00
N THR A 158 -30.33 14.17 -6.79
CA THR A 158 -30.40 12.88 -6.09
C THR A 158 -30.78 11.74 -7.03
N ARG A 159 -30.15 10.57 -6.86
CA ARG A 159 -30.47 9.32 -7.56
C ARG A 159 -30.46 8.13 -6.59
N VAL A 160 -31.42 7.24 -6.70
CA VAL A 160 -31.36 5.92 -6.05
C VAL A 160 -30.75 4.93 -7.02
N VAL A 161 -29.77 4.17 -6.55
CA VAL A 161 -28.90 3.35 -7.40
C VAL A 161 -28.84 1.90 -6.89
N PRO A 162 -28.60 0.92 -7.78
CA PRO A 162 -28.33 -0.45 -7.36
C PRO A 162 -27.02 -0.55 -6.58
N ASN A 163 -26.89 -1.59 -5.74
CA ASN A 163 -25.64 -1.93 -5.06
C ASN A 163 -24.63 -2.57 -6.04
N ARG A 164 -24.09 -1.77 -6.97
CA ARG A 164 -23.17 -2.24 -8.02
C ARG A 164 -22.15 -1.15 -8.37
N GLY A 165 -20.87 -1.54 -8.48
CA GLY A 165 -19.77 -0.62 -8.77
C GLY A 165 -19.18 0.14 -7.57
N ARG A 166 -19.59 -0.22 -6.34
CA ARG A 166 -19.14 0.40 -5.07
C ARG A 166 -19.21 1.93 -5.11
N ASN A 167 -18.12 2.63 -4.81
CA ASN A 167 -18.09 4.10 -4.76
C ASN A 167 -18.05 4.76 -6.16
N PHE A 168 -17.35 4.16 -7.12
CA PHE A 168 -17.18 4.72 -8.46
C PHE A 168 -18.38 4.53 -9.36
N GLY A 169 -18.98 3.34 -9.39
CA GLY A 169 -20.06 3.00 -10.33
C GLY A 169 -21.22 4.01 -10.32
N PRO A 170 -21.83 4.29 -9.15
CA PRO A 170 -22.90 5.28 -9.04
C PRO A 170 -22.53 6.68 -9.56
N MET A 171 -21.33 7.18 -9.23
CA MET A 171 -20.87 8.48 -9.73
C MET A 171 -20.70 8.47 -11.26
N LEU A 172 -20.04 7.43 -11.79
CA LEU A 172 -19.68 7.33 -13.20
C LEU A 172 -20.90 7.11 -14.11
N VAL A 173 -21.85 6.27 -13.67
CA VAL A 173 -23.07 5.95 -14.44
C VAL A 173 -24.06 7.11 -14.40
N GLU A 174 -24.35 7.65 -13.22
CA GLU A 174 -25.44 8.63 -13.08
C GLU A 174 -25.04 10.05 -13.48
N PHE A 175 -23.78 10.42 -13.22
CA PHE A 175 -23.36 11.82 -13.28
C PHE A 175 -22.12 12.07 -14.16
N GLY A 176 -21.39 11.04 -14.57
CA GLY A 176 -20.12 11.17 -15.32
C GLY A 176 -20.12 12.26 -16.40
N PRO A 177 -21.04 12.25 -17.38
CA PRO A 177 -21.11 13.28 -18.42
C PRO A 177 -21.36 14.71 -17.90
N GLN A 178 -22.18 14.86 -16.86
CA GLN A 178 -22.54 16.18 -16.29
C GLN A 178 -21.39 16.80 -15.49
N LEU A 179 -20.53 15.97 -14.90
CA LEU A 179 -19.40 16.43 -14.12
C LEU A 179 -18.35 17.15 -14.97
N GLY A 180 -18.33 16.93 -16.28
CA GLY A 180 -17.45 17.64 -17.22
C GLY A 180 -17.71 19.14 -17.34
N GLU A 181 -18.86 19.63 -16.87
CA GLU A 181 -19.25 21.05 -16.93
C GLU A 181 -18.71 21.89 -15.75
N TYR A 182 -18.08 21.24 -14.77
CA TYR A 182 -17.56 21.86 -13.56
C TYR A 182 -16.07 22.16 -13.67
N ASP A 183 -15.61 23.13 -12.90
CA ASP A 183 -14.18 23.44 -12.80
C ASP A 183 -13.47 22.39 -11.94
N LEU A 184 -14.15 21.93 -10.88
CA LEU A 184 -13.68 20.89 -9.97
C LEU A 184 -14.82 19.97 -9.54
N LEU A 185 -14.49 18.69 -9.32
CA LEU A 185 -15.34 17.74 -8.61
C LEU A 185 -14.64 17.23 -7.36
N CYS A 186 -15.42 16.92 -6.32
CA CYS A 186 -14.99 16.20 -5.14
C CYS A 186 -15.82 14.92 -5.01
N HIS A 187 -15.17 13.76 -4.99
CA HIS A 187 -15.83 12.49 -4.78
C HIS A 187 -15.60 11.99 -3.35
N LEU A 188 -16.69 11.70 -2.63
CA LEU A 188 -16.66 10.99 -1.35
C LEU A 188 -17.75 9.92 -1.32
N HIS A 189 -17.59 8.96 -0.42
CA HIS A 189 -18.62 7.97 -0.17
C HIS A 189 -18.72 7.59 1.31
N SER A 190 -19.85 7.02 1.71
CA SER A 190 -19.98 6.46 3.05
C SER A 190 -19.09 5.23 3.19
N LYS A 191 -18.27 5.19 4.24
CA LYS A 191 -17.30 4.11 4.47
C LYS A 191 -17.27 3.73 5.94
N LYS A 192 -17.55 2.46 6.22
CA LYS A 192 -17.42 1.86 7.56
C LYS A 192 -16.44 0.70 7.48
N SER A 193 -15.34 0.77 8.23
CA SER A 193 -14.35 -0.32 8.27
C SER A 193 -14.74 -1.32 9.35
N LEU A 194 -15.06 -2.57 8.96
CA LEU A 194 -15.50 -3.64 9.88
C LEU A 194 -14.38 -4.65 10.22
N TYR A 195 -13.14 -4.42 9.79
CA TYR A 195 -12.02 -5.38 9.84
C TYR A 195 -11.72 -5.95 11.24
N SER A 196 -12.05 -5.21 12.30
CA SER A 196 -11.75 -5.59 13.69
C SER A 196 -12.94 -6.17 14.47
N GLY A 197 -14.07 -6.44 13.81
CA GLY A 197 -15.34 -6.81 14.47
C GLY A 197 -16.01 -5.64 15.22
N LYS A 198 -15.40 -4.44 15.21
CA LYS A 198 -15.98 -3.16 15.62
C LYS A 198 -15.85 -2.16 14.46
N GLU A 199 -16.86 -1.30 14.32
CA GLU A 199 -16.86 -0.20 13.35
C GLU A 199 -15.69 0.76 13.66
N GLN A 200 -14.77 0.89 12.71
CA GLN A 200 -13.72 1.91 12.74
C GLN A 200 -14.05 3.01 11.73
N THR A 201 -14.25 4.22 12.24
CA THR A 201 -14.60 5.41 11.44
C THR A 201 -13.42 6.35 11.23
N GLN A 202 -12.26 6.12 11.88
CA GLN A 202 -11.13 7.05 11.87
C GLN A 202 -10.61 7.36 10.46
N TRP A 203 -10.53 6.36 9.57
CA TRP A 203 -10.10 6.58 8.19
C TRP A 203 -11.13 7.43 7.41
N ALA A 204 -12.42 7.16 7.61
CA ALA A 204 -13.48 7.97 6.98
C ALA A 204 -13.47 9.41 7.50
N GLU A 205 -13.33 9.62 8.82
CA GLU A 205 -13.22 10.97 9.41
C GLU A 205 -11.96 11.70 8.95
N TYR A 206 -10.82 10.99 8.80
CA TYR A 206 -9.60 11.55 8.23
C TYR A 206 -9.79 12.07 6.81
N LEU A 207 -10.47 11.29 5.96
CA LEU A 207 -10.76 11.69 4.58
C LEU A 207 -11.77 12.86 4.54
N ILE A 208 -12.87 12.77 5.29
CA ILE A 208 -13.87 13.85 5.40
C ILE A 208 -13.21 15.14 5.89
N GLU A 209 -12.30 15.05 6.87
CA GLU A 209 -11.60 16.21 7.41
C GLU A 209 -10.85 16.98 6.32
N TYR A 210 -10.01 16.28 5.56
CA TYR A 210 -9.09 16.93 4.63
C TYR A 210 -9.64 17.08 3.21
N LEU A 211 -10.76 16.42 2.88
CA LEU A 211 -11.45 16.60 1.60
C LEU A 211 -12.67 17.52 1.70
N LEU A 212 -13.23 17.77 2.89
CA LEU A 212 -14.49 18.51 2.99
C LEU A 212 -14.60 19.48 4.17
N ARG A 213 -14.22 19.05 5.39
CA ARG A 213 -14.57 19.77 6.64
C ARG A 213 -13.56 20.86 7.04
N ASP A 214 -12.26 20.66 6.84
CA ASP A 214 -11.24 21.62 7.27
C ASP A 214 -11.21 22.83 6.32
N VAL A 215 -11.88 23.90 6.73
CA VAL A 215 -12.02 25.13 5.92
C VAL A 215 -10.68 25.72 5.49
N SER A 216 -9.63 25.63 6.31
CA SER A 216 -8.31 26.16 5.93
C SER A 216 -7.69 25.34 4.81
N VAL A 217 -7.78 24.01 4.91
CA VAL A 217 -7.33 23.10 3.86
C VAL A 217 -8.13 23.31 2.58
N ILE A 218 -9.47 23.35 2.66
CA ILE A 218 -10.32 23.53 1.47
C ILE A 218 -10.09 24.89 0.81
N THR A 219 -9.95 25.96 1.58
CA THR A 219 -9.68 27.30 1.03
C THR A 219 -8.36 27.31 0.26
N ARG A 220 -7.30 26.74 0.84
CA ARG A 220 -5.99 26.63 0.20
C ARG A 220 -6.02 25.72 -1.02
N LEU A 221 -6.80 24.64 -0.99
CA LEU A 221 -7.03 23.77 -2.14
C LEU A 221 -7.67 24.53 -3.29
N LEU A 222 -8.76 25.25 -3.04
CA LEU A 222 -9.45 26.01 -4.08
C LEU A 222 -8.53 27.08 -4.68
N ASN A 223 -7.75 27.78 -3.84
CA ASN A 223 -6.73 28.70 -4.31
C ASN A 223 -5.68 28.00 -5.17
N ALA A 224 -5.17 26.84 -4.75
CA ALA A 224 -4.18 26.09 -5.52
C ALA A 224 -4.69 25.74 -6.93
N PHE A 225 -5.93 25.22 -7.03
CA PHE A 225 -6.53 24.92 -8.33
C PHE A 225 -6.94 26.17 -9.11
N ALA A 226 -7.29 27.28 -8.47
CA ALA A 226 -7.56 28.53 -9.20
C ALA A 226 -6.28 29.14 -9.79
N GLU A 227 -5.15 28.97 -9.11
CA GLU A 227 -3.86 29.59 -9.46
C GLU A 227 -3.01 28.72 -10.39
N ASP A 228 -3.18 27.38 -10.36
CA ASP A 228 -2.37 26.44 -11.13
C ASP A 228 -3.24 25.45 -11.94
N GLU A 229 -3.31 25.70 -13.25
CA GLU A 229 -4.02 24.85 -14.22
C GLU A 229 -3.37 23.47 -14.39
N SER A 230 -2.10 23.30 -14.01
CA SER A 230 -1.41 22.00 -14.09
C SER A 230 -1.87 21.01 -13.02
N LEU A 231 -2.55 21.44 -11.95
CA LEU A 231 -3.05 20.53 -10.92
C LEU A 231 -4.31 19.80 -11.40
N GLY A 232 -4.34 18.47 -11.32
CA GLY A 232 -5.46 17.67 -11.81
C GLY A 232 -6.15 16.80 -10.76
N LEU A 233 -5.45 16.43 -9.69
CA LEU A 233 -5.97 15.51 -8.67
C LEU A 233 -5.44 15.91 -7.29
N TYR A 234 -6.31 15.90 -6.28
CA TYR A 234 -5.94 16.15 -4.89
C TYR A 234 -6.51 15.13 -3.93
N TYR A 235 -5.70 14.75 -2.94
CA TYR A 235 -6.09 13.95 -1.78
C TYR A 235 -5.04 14.09 -0.66
N PRO A 236 -5.40 13.89 0.63
CA PRO A 236 -4.40 13.86 1.69
C PRO A 236 -3.47 12.64 1.53
N THR A 237 -2.26 12.69 2.12
CA THR A 237 -1.38 11.52 2.18
C THR A 237 -2.11 10.32 2.80
N THR A 238 -1.68 9.10 2.49
CA THR A 238 -2.30 7.86 2.99
C THR A 238 -2.57 7.93 4.50
N PHE A 239 -3.74 7.44 4.91
CA PHE A 239 -4.12 7.39 6.31
C PHE A 239 -3.02 6.72 7.14
N TRP A 240 -2.49 7.44 8.11
CA TRP A 240 -1.25 7.11 8.82
C TRP A 240 -1.27 5.75 9.54
N MET A 241 -2.43 5.21 9.93
CA MET A 241 -2.52 3.86 10.51
C MET A 241 -2.47 2.73 9.48
N MET A 242 -2.60 3.03 8.18
CA MET A 242 -2.43 2.03 7.13
C MET A 242 -0.95 1.65 7.01
N PRO A 243 -0.65 0.38 6.70
CA PRO A 243 0.71 -0.02 6.42
C PRO A 243 1.18 0.61 5.11
N ALA A 244 2.45 1.00 5.00
CA ALA A 244 2.93 1.76 3.85
C ALA A 244 2.87 1.00 2.52
N TRP A 245 2.92 -0.33 2.56
CA TRP A 245 2.78 -1.18 1.37
C TRP A 245 1.41 -1.05 0.68
N VAL A 246 0.41 -0.38 1.28
CA VAL A 246 -0.85 -0.08 0.59
C VAL A 246 -0.65 0.84 -0.61
N ASN A 247 0.43 1.63 -0.63
CA ASN A 247 0.85 2.46 -1.75
C ASN A 247 1.53 1.64 -2.86
N HIS A 248 1.05 0.42 -3.10
CA HIS A 248 1.55 -0.51 -4.09
C HIS A 248 0.38 -1.02 -4.96
N GLN A 249 0.68 -1.54 -6.16
CA GLN A 249 -0.32 -2.19 -7.01
C GLN A 249 -0.95 -3.43 -6.35
N THR A 250 -0.30 -3.99 -5.34
CA THR A 250 -0.76 -5.15 -4.55
C THR A 250 -1.16 -6.32 -5.47
N MET A 251 -2.14 -7.13 -5.10
CA MET A 251 -2.70 -8.17 -5.97
C MET A 251 -3.46 -7.63 -7.20
N ASN A 252 -3.68 -6.32 -7.33
CA ASN A 252 -4.40 -5.73 -8.47
C ASN A 252 -3.58 -5.63 -9.76
N LYS A 253 -2.32 -6.09 -9.81
CA LYS A 253 -1.45 -5.96 -11.00
C LYS A 253 -2.13 -6.38 -12.31
N GLY A 254 -2.91 -7.48 -12.32
CA GLY A 254 -3.63 -7.93 -13.52
C GLY A 254 -4.72 -6.96 -14.00
N PHE A 255 -5.49 -6.38 -13.08
CA PHE A 255 -6.48 -5.34 -13.40
C PHE A 255 -5.80 -4.01 -13.76
N MET A 256 -4.69 -3.65 -13.11
CA MET A 256 -3.89 -2.47 -13.44
C MET A 256 -3.38 -2.54 -14.89
N GLN A 257 -2.89 -3.70 -15.35
CA GLN A 257 -2.48 -3.92 -16.74
C GLN A 257 -3.65 -3.79 -17.72
N THR A 258 -4.86 -4.16 -17.30
CA THR A 258 -6.06 -3.99 -18.13
C THR A 258 -6.40 -2.52 -18.30
N TRP A 259 -6.43 -1.75 -17.20
CA TRP A 259 -6.61 -0.30 -17.24
C TRP A 259 -5.51 0.42 -18.02
N GLN A 260 -4.25 -0.01 -17.86
CA GLN A 260 -3.13 0.54 -18.60
C GLN A 260 -3.35 0.42 -20.12
N ARG A 261 -3.81 -0.75 -20.59
CA ARG A 261 -4.12 -0.96 -22.01
C ARG A 261 -5.32 -0.14 -22.48
N GLU A 262 -6.41 -0.13 -21.71
CA GLU A 262 -7.64 0.57 -22.07
C GLU A 262 -7.47 2.09 -22.12
N LEU A 263 -6.65 2.65 -21.23
CA LEU A 263 -6.40 4.08 -21.13
C LEU A 263 -5.14 4.53 -21.91
N GLY A 264 -4.42 3.60 -22.54
CA GLY A 264 -3.20 3.90 -23.30
C GLY A 264 -2.02 4.39 -22.44
N LEU A 265 -1.95 3.96 -21.18
CA LEU A 265 -0.93 4.41 -20.24
C LEU A 265 0.42 3.71 -20.46
N GLY A 266 1.50 4.42 -20.16
CA GLY A 266 2.84 3.84 -20.07
C GLY A 266 2.98 2.87 -18.88
N PRO A 267 4.18 2.28 -18.69
CA PRO A 267 4.45 1.42 -17.53
C PRO A 267 4.14 2.13 -16.22
N ILE A 268 3.35 1.49 -15.35
CA ILE A 268 3.00 2.01 -14.03
C ILE A 268 3.93 1.37 -12.99
N PRO A 269 4.58 2.16 -12.12
CA PRO A 269 5.44 1.60 -11.07
C PRO A 269 4.62 0.79 -10.07
N ASP A 270 5.30 -0.16 -9.43
CA ASP A 270 4.70 -1.02 -8.42
C ASP A 270 4.26 -0.21 -7.19
N PHE A 271 5.13 0.63 -6.64
CA PHE A 271 4.76 1.65 -5.66
C PHE A 271 4.28 2.93 -6.36
N LEU A 272 3.13 3.46 -5.94
CA LEU A 272 2.49 4.62 -6.54
C LEU A 272 1.66 5.39 -5.52
N SER A 273 1.55 6.70 -5.70
CA SER A 273 0.57 7.54 -4.99
C SER A 273 -0.78 7.48 -5.71
N TYR A 274 -1.83 7.23 -4.94
CA TYR A 274 -3.22 7.22 -5.40
C TYR A 274 -4.15 7.60 -4.24
N PRO A 275 -5.40 8.02 -4.50
CA PRO A 275 -6.35 8.42 -3.45
C PRO A 275 -6.87 7.21 -2.66
N ALA A 276 -6.03 6.65 -1.79
CA ALA A 276 -6.36 5.49 -0.97
C ALA A 276 -7.61 5.73 -0.12
N GLY A 277 -8.64 4.95 -0.41
CA GLY A 277 -10.00 5.11 0.07
C GLY A 277 -11.01 5.54 -1.01
N GLY A 278 -10.60 5.80 -2.24
CA GLY A 278 -11.47 6.18 -3.36
C GLY A 278 -12.17 7.54 -3.18
N MET A 279 -11.55 8.47 -2.44
CA MET A 279 -12.09 9.81 -2.21
C MET A 279 -11.04 10.87 -2.54
N PHE A 280 -11.41 11.87 -3.34
CA PHE A 280 -10.47 12.84 -3.90
C PHE A 280 -11.19 14.07 -4.47
N TRP A 281 -10.41 15.11 -4.76
CA TRP A 281 -10.77 16.21 -5.64
C TRP A 281 -10.10 16.05 -7.00
N ALA A 282 -10.76 16.43 -8.09
CA ALA A 282 -10.14 16.42 -9.41
C ALA A 282 -10.68 17.54 -10.30
N ARG A 283 -9.88 17.94 -11.27
CA ARG A 283 -10.41 18.54 -12.50
C ARG A 283 -11.06 17.43 -13.33
N PRO A 284 -12.32 17.59 -13.79
CA PRO A 284 -12.96 16.56 -14.61
C PRO A 284 -12.12 16.16 -15.84
N GLN A 285 -11.46 17.14 -16.47
CA GLN A 285 -10.62 16.94 -17.66
C GLN A 285 -9.40 16.05 -17.39
N ALA A 286 -8.88 16.05 -16.15
CA ALA A 286 -7.78 15.18 -15.75
C ALA A 286 -8.19 13.69 -15.67
N LEU A 287 -9.49 13.40 -15.66
CA LEU A 287 -10.07 12.05 -15.59
C LEU A 287 -10.70 11.58 -16.91
N HIS A 288 -10.43 12.29 -18.02
CA HIS A 288 -10.94 11.94 -19.35
C HIS A 288 -10.55 10.51 -19.76
N GLY A 289 -11.50 9.77 -20.33
CA GLY A 289 -11.40 8.33 -20.62
C GLY A 289 -11.93 7.44 -19.50
N VAL A 290 -12.10 7.99 -18.30
CA VAL A 290 -12.82 7.34 -17.20
C VAL A 290 -14.17 8.01 -16.99
N ILE A 291 -14.22 9.32 -16.78
CA ILE A 291 -15.47 9.98 -16.35
C ILE A 291 -16.54 10.07 -17.45
N ASP A 292 -16.13 10.04 -18.71
CA ASP A 292 -16.98 10.29 -19.89
C ASP A 292 -17.12 9.08 -20.83
N ARG A 293 -16.77 7.89 -20.35
CA ARG A 293 -16.82 6.63 -21.13
C ARG A 293 -18.24 6.10 -21.40
N GLY A 294 -19.28 6.74 -20.84
CA GLY A 294 -20.68 6.31 -21.00
C GLY A 294 -20.99 5.00 -20.29
N TRP A 295 -20.62 4.90 -19.01
CA TRP A 295 -20.76 3.70 -18.20
C TRP A 295 -22.21 3.25 -18.03
N THR A 296 -22.37 1.94 -17.91
CA THR A 296 -23.58 1.29 -17.43
C THR A 296 -23.27 0.46 -16.17
N TYR A 297 -24.28 0.11 -15.40
CA TYR A 297 -24.07 -0.77 -14.25
C TYR A 297 -23.56 -2.16 -14.64
N ASP A 298 -23.80 -2.61 -15.88
CA ASP A 298 -23.37 -3.92 -16.36
C ASP A 298 -21.85 -4.03 -16.60
N ASP A 299 -21.17 -2.89 -16.74
CA ASP A 299 -19.72 -2.83 -16.86
C ASP A 299 -18.99 -3.13 -15.54
N PHE A 300 -19.70 -3.10 -14.41
CA PHE A 300 -19.14 -3.39 -13.10
C PHE A 300 -19.53 -4.81 -12.64
N PRO A 301 -18.63 -5.56 -11.98
CA PRO A 301 -18.95 -6.88 -11.47
C PRO A 301 -20.03 -6.83 -10.37
N PRO A 302 -20.85 -7.88 -10.23
CA PRO A 302 -21.84 -7.97 -9.16
C PRO A 302 -21.16 -8.17 -7.79
N GLU A 303 -21.84 -7.75 -6.73
CA GLU A 303 -21.46 -8.03 -5.35
C GLU A 303 -21.80 -9.49 -4.96
N PRO A 304 -21.09 -10.11 -3.98
CA PRO A 304 -20.01 -9.54 -3.17
C PRO A 304 -18.66 -9.55 -3.87
N LEU A 305 -17.98 -8.41 -3.83
CA LEU A 305 -16.60 -8.27 -4.27
C LEU A 305 -15.61 -8.50 -3.11
N PRO A 306 -14.39 -8.95 -3.39
CA PRO A 306 -13.35 -9.08 -2.37
C PRO A 306 -12.94 -7.72 -1.78
N ASN A 307 -12.23 -7.72 -0.64
CA ASN A 307 -11.76 -6.49 0.01
C ASN A 307 -10.68 -5.76 -0.83
N ASP A 308 -9.89 -6.51 -1.60
CA ASP A 308 -8.96 -6.02 -2.62
C ASP A 308 -8.98 -6.97 -3.83
N ASN A 309 -8.25 -6.72 -4.91
CA ASN A 309 -8.26 -7.53 -6.15
C ASN A 309 -9.54 -7.41 -7.01
N SER A 310 -9.90 -6.19 -7.39
CA SER A 310 -11.02 -5.97 -8.33
C SER A 310 -10.70 -4.86 -9.31
N MET A 311 -11.45 -4.79 -10.41
CA MET A 311 -11.31 -3.69 -11.37
C MET A 311 -11.52 -2.32 -10.72
N LEU A 312 -12.33 -2.22 -9.66
CA LEU A 312 -12.63 -0.97 -8.95
C LEU A 312 -11.44 -0.53 -8.08
N HIS A 313 -10.74 -1.47 -7.44
CA HIS A 313 -9.53 -1.17 -6.68
C HIS A 313 -8.35 -0.81 -7.58
N ALA A 314 -8.30 -1.40 -8.78
CA ALA A 314 -7.35 -0.99 -9.80
C ALA A 314 -7.71 0.38 -10.39
N LEU A 315 -9.01 0.66 -10.60
CA LEU A 315 -9.49 1.98 -11.04
C LEU A 315 -9.07 3.06 -10.05
N GLU A 316 -9.25 2.83 -8.75
CA GLU A 316 -8.79 3.72 -7.68
C GLU A 316 -7.28 4.05 -7.80
N ARG A 317 -6.46 3.02 -8.03
CA ARG A 317 -5.00 3.13 -8.12
C ARG A 317 -4.54 3.78 -9.41
N VAL A 318 -5.28 3.62 -10.51
CA VAL A 318 -4.89 4.17 -11.82
C VAL A 318 -5.15 5.67 -11.95
N LEU A 319 -5.96 6.28 -11.07
CA LEU A 319 -6.30 7.71 -11.15
C LEU A 319 -5.06 8.61 -11.13
N GLY A 320 -4.09 8.34 -10.26
CA GLY A 320 -2.84 9.11 -10.19
C GLY A 320 -2.03 9.03 -11.50
N PRO A 321 -1.64 7.83 -11.95
CA PRO A 321 -0.98 7.63 -13.24
C PRO A 321 -1.75 8.18 -14.45
N LEU A 322 -3.09 8.08 -14.47
CA LEU A 322 -3.93 8.65 -15.52
C LEU A 322 -3.79 10.16 -15.58
N VAL A 323 -3.90 10.84 -14.44
CA VAL A 323 -3.78 12.31 -14.32
C VAL A 323 -2.39 12.77 -14.81
N GLU A 324 -1.33 12.08 -14.41
CA GLU A 324 0.03 12.36 -14.85
C GLU A 324 0.23 12.12 -16.36
N HIS A 325 -0.32 11.04 -16.90
CA HIS A 325 -0.31 10.74 -18.33
C HIS A 325 -1.01 11.83 -19.16
N ARG A 326 -2.02 12.50 -18.59
CA ARG A 326 -2.72 13.62 -19.21
C ARG A 326 -1.99 14.96 -19.07
N GLY A 327 -0.81 14.98 -18.47
CA GLY A 327 0.01 16.19 -18.29
C GLY A 327 -0.34 17.01 -17.06
N TYR A 328 -1.21 16.49 -16.18
CA TYR A 328 -1.52 17.13 -14.90
C TYR A 328 -0.61 16.62 -13.79
N ARG A 329 -0.53 17.39 -12.71
CA ARG A 329 0.17 17.04 -11.46
C ARG A 329 -0.82 16.66 -10.38
N GLN A 330 -0.37 15.80 -9.48
CA GLN A 330 -1.08 15.44 -8.26
C GLN A 330 -0.70 16.41 -7.13
N LEU A 331 -1.67 16.79 -6.29
CA LEU A 331 -1.49 17.64 -5.12
C LEU A 331 -1.86 16.85 -3.86
N PHE A 332 -1.00 16.89 -2.86
CA PHE A 332 -1.19 16.21 -1.59
C PHE A 332 -1.27 17.21 -0.44
N PHE A 333 -2.06 16.88 0.58
CA PHE A 333 -1.96 17.51 1.89
C PHE A 333 -1.29 16.55 2.86
N TYR A 334 -0.26 17.01 3.57
CA TYR A 334 0.45 16.24 4.58
C TYR A 334 0.08 16.73 5.99
N PRO A 335 -0.85 16.03 6.68
CA PRO A 335 -1.39 16.51 7.95
C PRO A 335 -0.40 16.74 9.08
N PRO A 336 0.68 15.95 9.27
CA PRO A 336 1.62 16.18 10.36
C PRO A 336 2.25 17.58 10.37
N THR A 337 2.48 18.18 9.21
CA THR A 337 3.09 19.53 9.07
C THR A 337 2.14 20.59 8.52
N GLY A 338 0.91 20.24 8.12
CA GLY A 338 -0.06 21.18 7.57
C GLY A 338 0.29 21.73 6.17
N GLN A 339 1.15 21.01 5.43
CA GLN A 339 1.70 21.47 4.16
C GLN A 339 1.00 20.83 2.96
N PHE A 340 0.88 21.61 1.88
CA PHE A 340 0.55 21.08 0.56
C PHE A 340 1.84 20.78 -0.19
N THR A 341 1.82 19.78 -1.07
CA THR A 341 3.00 19.30 -1.78
C THR A 341 2.60 18.52 -3.03
N THR A 342 3.45 18.52 -4.03
CA THR A 342 3.39 17.65 -5.22
C THR A 342 4.35 16.46 -5.09
N ASP A 343 5.11 16.36 -3.99
CA ASP A 343 6.06 15.28 -3.75
C ASP A 343 5.36 14.01 -3.27
N SER A 344 5.40 12.97 -4.09
CA SER A 344 4.83 11.65 -3.77
C SER A 344 5.75 10.80 -2.89
N GLY A 345 6.91 11.30 -2.46
CA GLY A 345 7.89 10.57 -1.64
C GLY A 345 7.38 10.06 -0.29
N TYR A 346 6.20 10.50 0.17
CA TYR A 346 5.55 9.97 1.36
C TYR A 346 5.23 8.47 1.24
N ILE A 347 5.03 7.94 0.02
CA ILE A 347 4.65 6.53 -0.20
C ILE A 347 5.71 5.55 0.30
N THR A 348 6.97 5.98 0.37
CA THR A 348 8.10 5.20 0.87
C THR A 348 8.68 5.74 2.17
N ALA A 349 8.09 6.79 2.76
CA ALA A 349 8.64 7.47 3.93
C ALA A 349 8.86 6.54 5.13
N SER A 350 7.98 5.56 5.36
CA SER A 350 8.12 4.62 6.47
C SER A 350 9.30 3.66 6.34
N TYR A 351 9.90 3.55 5.16
CA TYR A 351 11.09 2.72 4.91
C TYR A 351 12.38 3.51 5.14
N HIS A 352 12.32 4.81 5.45
CA HIS A 352 13.49 5.57 5.83
C HIS A 352 13.90 5.27 7.27
N GLY A 353 15.22 5.22 7.51
CA GLY A 353 15.79 5.05 8.83
C GLY A 353 16.57 3.75 8.95
N ARG A 354 16.56 3.17 10.16
CA ARG A 354 17.41 2.04 10.53
C ARG A 354 16.59 0.98 11.24
N LEU A 355 17.02 -0.27 11.13
CA LEU A 355 16.37 -1.40 11.81
C LEU A 355 16.21 -1.18 13.33
N GLY A 356 17.19 -0.53 13.96
CA GLY A 356 17.16 -0.23 15.40
C GLY A 356 15.93 0.56 15.85
N ASN A 357 15.33 1.38 14.97
CA ASN A 357 14.12 2.14 15.27
C ASN A 357 12.89 1.22 15.44
N HIS A 358 12.94 0.01 14.89
CA HIS A 358 11.84 -0.95 14.90
C HIS A 358 12.05 -2.09 15.91
N LEU A 359 13.26 -2.25 16.45
CA LEU A 359 13.63 -3.40 17.28
C LEU A 359 12.69 -3.63 18.47
N ALA A 360 12.33 -2.57 19.20
CA ALA A 360 11.41 -2.68 20.34
C ALA A 360 10.02 -3.21 19.92
N SER A 361 9.51 -2.77 18.76
CA SER A 361 8.22 -3.26 18.25
C SER A 361 8.29 -4.70 17.77
N ILE A 362 9.43 -5.11 17.19
CA ILE A 362 9.67 -6.49 16.76
C ILE A 362 9.75 -7.42 17.99
N GLN A 363 10.55 -7.05 18.99
CA GLN A 363 10.74 -7.79 20.25
C GLN A 363 9.48 -7.89 21.12
N ALA A 364 8.42 -7.14 20.82
CA ALA A 364 7.14 -7.28 21.51
C ALA A 364 6.38 -8.57 21.15
N HIS A 365 6.86 -9.34 20.16
CA HIS A 365 6.24 -10.57 19.66
C HIS A 365 7.02 -11.80 20.13
N SER A 366 6.31 -12.84 20.59
CA SER A 366 6.92 -14.08 21.06
C SER A 366 7.42 -14.98 19.92
N TYR A 367 6.67 -14.99 18.81
CA TYR A 367 6.98 -15.78 17.62
C TYR A 367 7.26 -14.85 16.46
N ILE A 368 8.39 -15.05 15.78
CA ILE A 368 8.81 -14.19 14.67
C ILE A 368 9.18 -15.10 13.50
N SER A 369 8.60 -14.82 12.34
CA SER A 369 8.85 -15.56 11.12
C SER A 369 9.47 -14.68 10.05
N PHE A 370 10.34 -15.25 9.24
CA PHE A 370 11.05 -14.55 8.17
C PHE A 370 10.83 -15.23 6.82
N ASP A 371 10.72 -14.46 5.75
CA ASP A 371 11.00 -14.99 4.41
C ASP A 371 12.50 -15.26 4.21
N VAL A 372 12.83 -16.03 3.18
CA VAL A 372 14.20 -16.38 2.80
C VAL A 372 14.78 -15.35 1.83
N PHE A 373 14.23 -15.27 0.62
CA PHE A 373 14.88 -14.59 -0.51
C PHE A 373 14.62 -13.09 -0.44
N ASP A 374 15.66 -12.31 -0.64
CA ASP A 374 15.66 -10.86 -0.49
C ASP A 374 15.23 -10.36 0.91
N THR A 375 15.14 -11.29 1.88
CA THR A 375 14.83 -11.04 3.30
C THR A 375 15.97 -11.48 4.23
N LEU A 376 16.28 -12.77 4.33
CA LEU A 376 17.43 -13.27 5.10
C LEU A 376 18.67 -13.43 4.21
N VAL A 377 18.45 -13.82 2.96
CA VAL A 377 19.50 -14.00 1.97
C VAL A 377 19.25 -13.13 0.75
N ARG A 378 20.30 -12.73 0.07
CA ARG A 378 20.24 -12.10 -1.25
C ARG A 378 21.13 -12.88 -2.21
N ARG A 379 20.89 -12.73 -3.50
CA ARG A 379 21.83 -13.23 -4.52
C ARG A 379 22.85 -12.15 -4.84
N GLU A 380 24.08 -12.53 -5.15
CA GLU A 380 25.13 -11.61 -5.61
C GLU A 380 24.67 -10.76 -6.80
N TYR A 381 23.84 -11.35 -7.67
CA TYR A 381 23.10 -10.67 -8.71
C TYR A 381 21.61 -10.86 -8.44
N MET A 382 20.85 -9.78 -8.26
CA MET A 382 19.45 -9.82 -7.82
C MET A 382 18.54 -10.74 -8.67
N VAL A 383 18.88 -10.99 -9.93
CA VAL A 383 18.07 -11.80 -10.85
C VAL A 383 18.01 -13.28 -10.41
N ALA A 384 16.85 -13.71 -9.93
CA ALA A 384 16.60 -15.08 -9.47
C ALA A 384 16.86 -16.16 -10.53
N ASP A 385 16.59 -15.87 -11.80
CA ASP A 385 16.78 -16.81 -12.91
C ASP A 385 18.25 -16.93 -13.38
N TYR A 386 19.20 -16.21 -12.77
CA TYR A 386 20.58 -16.20 -13.27
C TYR A 386 21.29 -17.55 -13.12
N ALA A 387 20.96 -18.34 -12.09
CA ALA A 387 21.47 -19.71 -11.95
C ALA A 387 21.01 -20.61 -13.11
N LYS A 388 19.73 -20.48 -13.51
CA LYS A 388 19.15 -21.18 -14.67
C LYS A 388 19.86 -20.76 -15.96
N LEU A 389 20.14 -19.46 -16.12
CA LEU A 389 20.84 -18.94 -17.29
C LEU A 389 22.27 -19.50 -17.39
N LYS A 390 23.03 -19.51 -16.28
CA LYS A 390 24.38 -20.08 -16.22
C LYS A 390 24.41 -21.57 -16.58
N LEU A 391 23.46 -22.36 -16.06
CA LEU A 391 23.32 -23.77 -16.44
C LEU A 391 22.96 -23.89 -17.93
N GLY A 392 21.98 -23.11 -18.40
CA GLY A 392 21.57 -23.10 -19.80
C GLY A 392 22.71 -22.80 -20.77
N LYS A 393 23.65 -21.93 -20.40
CA LYS A 393 24.87 -21.65 -21.18
C LYS A 393 25.76 -22.89 -21.32
N ARG A 394 26.02 -23.60 -20.22
CA ARG A 394 26.79 -24.86 -20.23
C ARG A 394 26.10 -25.92 -21.08
N LEU A 395 24.78 -26.02 -21.00
CA LEU A 395 24.00 -26.97 -21.78
C LEU A 395 23.98 -26.62 -23.28
N ALA A 396 23.95 -25.33 -23.62
CA ALA A 396 24.03 -24.86 -24.99
C ALA A 396 25.39 -25.16 -25.63
N GLU A 397 26.48 -24.94 -24.88
CA GLU A 397 27.85 -25.31 -25.30
C GLU A 397 28.00 -26.82 -25.57
N GLN A 398 27.23 -27.65 -24.86
CA GLN A 398 27.16 -29.10 -25.06
C GLN A 398 26.19 -29.53 -26.17
N GLY A 399 25.53 -28.58 -26.85
CA GLY A 399 24.52 -28.86 -27.88
C GLY A 399 23.23 -29.50 -27.36
N ARG A 400 22.96 -29.40 -26.04
CA ARG A 400 21.76 -29.99 -25.41
C ARG A 400 20.52 -29.11 -25.53
N VAL A 401 20.72 -27.80 -25.67
CA VAL A 401 19.66 -26.79 -25.82
C VAL A 401 20.11 -25.74 -26.83
N ALA A 402 19.16 -25.05 -27.46
CA ALA A 402 19.47 -24.06 -28.49
C ALA A 402 20.22 -22.82 -27.95
N SER A 403 19.91 -22.38 -26.73
CA SER A 403 20.57 -21.24 -26.08
C SER A 403 20.28 -21.23 -24.57
N ALA A 404 21.02 -20.42 -23.82
CA ALA A 404 20.78 -20.22 -22.39
C ALA A 404 19.37 -19.71 -22.10
N ARG A 405 18.88 -18.74 -22.89
CA ARG A 405 17.51 -18.19 -22.77
C ARG A 405 16.45 -19.25 -23.10
N ALA A 406 16.69 -20.09 -24.10
CA ALA A 406 15.79 -21.20 -24.43
C ALA A 406 15.66 -22.20 -23.26
N PHE A 407 16.77 -22.48 -22.56
CA PHE A 407 16.73 -23.32 -21.37
C PHE A 407 15.96 -22.67 -20.21
N VAL A 408 16.18 -21.38 -19.92
CA VAL A 408 15.41 -20.67 -18.86
C VAL A 408 13.91 -20.75 -19.15
N LYS A 409 13.51 -20.48 -20.41
CA LYS A 409 12.12 -20.60 -20.85
C LYS A 409 11.58 -22.01 -20.63
N LEU A 410 12.29 -23.03 -21.12
CA LEU A 410 11.90 -24.44 -20.98
C LEU A 410 11.75 -24.85 -19.51
N ARG A 411 12.70 -24.44 -18.65
CA ARG A 411 12.70 -24.69 -17.21
C ARG A 411 11.44 -24.07 -16.57
N ASN A 412 11.15 -22.80 -16.85
CA ASN A 412 9.99 -22.11 -16.27
C ASN A 412 8.67 -22.70 -16.80
N GLU A 413 8.62 -23.14 -18.06
CA GLU A 413 7.46 -23.84 -18.64
C GLU A 413 7.24 -25.21 -18.01
N ALA A 414 8.28 -25.95 -17.65
CA ALA A 414 8.16 -27.23 -16.94
C ALA A 414 7.51 -27.03 -15.57
N GLU A 415 7.97 -26.05 -14.79
CA GLU A 415 7.37 -25.66 -13.50
C GLU A 415 5.89 -25.27 -13.67
N ALA A 416 5.59 -24.40 -14.64
CA ALA A 416 4.23 -23.93 -14.91
C ALA A 416 3.29 -25.08 -15.34
N SER A 417 3.78 -26.00 -16.18
CA SER A 417 3.01 -27.15 -16.65
C SER A 417 2.67 -28.12 -15.52
N LEU A 418 3.61 -28.35 -14.60
CA LEU A 418 3.36 -29.15 -13.39
C LEU A 418 2.29 -28.51 -12.51
N ARG A 419 2.39 -27.19 -12.25
CA ARG A 419 1.36 -26.46 -11.49
C ARG A 419 0.00 -26.50 -12.18
N GLN A 420 -0.03 -26.36 -13.51
CA GLN A 420 -1.27 -26.45 -14.29
C GLN A 420 -1.90 -27.85 -14.21
N ARG A 421 -1.10 -28.92 -14.33
CA ARG A 421 -1.59 -30.31 -14.15
C ARG A 421 -2.14 -30.56 -12.75
N ALA A 422 -1.60 -29.88 -11.74
CA ALA A 422 -2.11 -29.91 -10.37
C ALA A 422 -3.28 -28.93 -10.12
N ASN A 423 -3.83 -28.29 -11.16
CA ASN A 423 -4.86 -27.24 -11.04
C ASN A 423 -4.49 -26.14 -10.02
N PHE A 424 -3.20 -25.79 -9.94
CA PHE A 424 -2.64 -24.83 -9.00
C PHE A 424 -2.88 -25.17 -7.52
N GLN A 425 -3.17 -26.44 -7.21
CA GLN A 425 -3.22 -26.95 -5.85
C GLN A 425 -1.81 -27.36 -5.40
N GLY A 426 -1.43 -26.92 -4.20
CA GLY A 426 -0.11 -27.15 -3.64
C GLY A 426 1.01 -26.37 -4.35
N ASP A 427 2.21 -26.94 -4.36
CA ASP A 427 3.35 -26.40 -5.09
C ASP A 427 4.27 -27.52 -5.60
N VAL A 428 5.21 -27.16 -6.46
CA VAL A 428 6.10 -28.08 -7.16
C VAL A 428 7.51 -27.99 -6.60
N ASP A 429 8.15 -29.13 -6.41
CA ASP A 429 9.55 -29.19 -6.01
C ASP A 429 10.49 -29.26 -7.23
N ILE A 430 11.76 -28.96 -7.00
CA ILE A 430 12.79 -28.96 -8.04
C ILE A 430 13.05 -30.35 -8.61
N VAL A 431 12.78 -31.42 -7.87
CA VAL A 431 12.98 -32.80 -8.33
C VAL A 431 11.97 -33.11 -9.43
N ALA A 432 10.68 -32.86 -9.18
CA ALA A 432 9.61 -33.03 -10.15
C ALA A 432 9.82 -32.16 -11.40
N ILE A 433 10.32 -30.93 -11.24
CA ILE A 433 10.66 -30.06 -12.37
C ILE A 433 11.75 -30.70 -13.25
N TYR A 434 12.78 -31.30 -12.65
CA TYR A 434 13.85 -31.92 -13.41
C TYR A 434 13.48 -33.30 -13.99
N ASP A 435 12.55 -34.01 -13.37
CA ASP A 435 11.97 -35.22 -13.95
C ASP A 435 11.15 -34.89 -15.22
N GLU A 436 10.37 -33.80 -15.20
CA GLU A 436 9.69 -33.29 -16.40
C GLU A 436 10.69 -32.84 -17.48
N LEU A 437 11.80 -32.20 -17.09
CA LEU A 437 12.86 -31.82 -18.04
C LEU A 437 13.59 -33.02 -18.64
N ALA A 438 13.75 -34.12 -17.90
CA ALA A 438 14.32 -35.36 -18.42
C ALA A 438 13.50 -35.89 -19.59
N GLU A 439 12.17 -35.91 -19.46
CA GLU A 439 11.26 -36.33 -20.53
C GLU A 439 11.33 -35.37 -21.73
N ARG A 440 11.22 -34.06 -21.50
CA ARG A 440 11.21 -33.04 -22.57
C ARG A 440 12.50 -32.96 -23.38
N LEU A 441 13.64 -33.23 -22.75
CA LEU A 441 14.97 -33.18 -23.38
C LEU A 441 15.48 -34.58 -23.78
N GLU A 442 14.67 -35.63 -23.58
CA GLU A 442 15.01 -37.02 -23.88
C GLU A 442 16.35 -37.45 -23.26
N VAL A 443 16.59 -37.05 -22.00
CA VAL A 443 17.80 -37.42 -21.25
C VAL A 443 17.48 -38.38 -20.11
N SER A 444 18.48 -39.17 -19.71
CA SER A 444 18.32 -40.09 -18.58
C SER A 444 18.00 -39.32 -17.28
N PRO A 445 17.19 -39.90 -16.37
CA PRO A 445 16.91 -39.29 -15.06
C PRO A 445 18.19 -38.93 -14.29
N ALA A 446 19.21 -39.79 -14.34
CA ALA A 446 20.51 -39.51 -13.69
C ALA A 446 21.18 -38.23 -14.21
N GLN A 447 21.06 -37.95 -15.51
CA GLN A 447 21.61 -36.76 -16.14
C GLN A 447 20.84 -35.50 -15.73
N ALA A 448 19.50 -35.55 -15.72
CA ALA A 448 18.67 -34.43 -15.25
C ALA A 448 18.91 -34.14 -13.77
N GLN A 449 19.02 -35.16 -12.93
CA GLN A 449 19.38 -35.01 -11.52
C GLN A 449 20.78 -34.40 -11.32
N ALA A 450 21.73 -34.66 -12.23
CA ALA A 450 23.03 -33.98 -12.23
C ALA A 450 22.91 -32.49 -12.58
N TRP A 451 22.07 -32.14 -13.55
CA TRP A 451 21.78 -30.74 -13.91
C TRP A 451 21.06 -29.99 -12.78
N MET A 452 20.11 -30.65 -12.10
CA MET A 452 19.42 -30.12 -10.93
C MET A 452 20.41 -29.70 -9.83
N ARG A 453 21.37 -30.59 -9.52
CA ARG A 453 22.43 -30.29 -8.55
C ARG A 453 23.29 -29.11 -9.01
N GLN A 454 23.66 -29.06 -10.29
CA GLN A 454 24.42 -27.94 -10.84
C GLN A 454 23.67 -26.60 -10.79
N GLU A 455 22.35 -26.57 -11.07
CA GLU A 455 21.54 -25.35 -10.92
C GLU A 455 21.57 -24.86 -9.47
N PHE A 456 21.36 -25.77 -8.52
CA PHE A 456 21.39 -25.42 -7.10
C PHE A 456 22.79 -24.98 -6.64
N GLU A 457 23.86 -25.65 -7.06
CA GLU A 457 25.24 -25.26 -6.74
C GLU A 457 25.56 -23.85 -7.25
N LEU A 458 25.12 -23.52 -8.48
CA LEU A 458 25.25 -22.19 -9.07
C LEU A 458 24.49 -21.13 -8.27
N ASP A 459 23.26 -21.41 -7.85
CA ASP A 459 22.49 -20.46 -7.03
C ASP A 459 23.12 -20.31 -5.64
N LEU A 460 23.47 -21.44 -5.00
CA LEU A 460 24.12 -21.48 -3.70
C LEU A 460 25.44 -20.70 -3.72
N GLU A 461 26.27 -20.79 -4.77
CA GLU A 461 27.50 -20.01 -4.92
C GLU A 461 27.23 -18.50 -4.81
N MET A 462 26.14 -18.03 -5.44
CA MET A 462 25.74 -16.64 -5.47
C MET A 462 25.01 -16.17 -4.22
N ILE A 463 24.53 -17.05 -3.34
CA ILE A 463 23.88 -16.66 -2.08
C ILE A 463 24.84 -15.87 -1.19
N ARG A 464 24.38 -14.71 -0.74
CA ARG A 464 25.00 -13.81 0.23
C ARG A 464 24.02 -13.52 1.37
N PRO A 465 24.51 -13.24 2.59
CA PRO A 465 23.65 -12.75 3.66
C PRO A 465 23.05 -11.37 3.33
N LYS A 466 21.87 -11.13 3.90
CA LYS A 466 21.35 -9.78 4.13
C LYS A 466 21.71 -9.43 5.58
N ASP A 467 22.91 -8.86 5.77
CA ASP A 467 23.64 -8.86 7.05
C ASP A 467 22.78 -8.40 8.23
N GLU A 468 22.14 -7.23 8.12
CA GLU A 468 21.30 -6.65 9.18
C GLU A 468 20.13 -7.57 9.59
N MET A 469 19.58 -8.32 8.63
CA MET A 469 18.46 -9.21 8.86
C MET A 469 18.90 -10.55 9.47
N VAL A 470 20.07 -11.06 9.09
CA VAL A 470 20.68 -12.25 9.71
C VAL A 470 21.12 -11.94 11.15
N GLU A 471 21.72 -10.77 11.38
CA GLU A 471 22.07 -10.29 12.73
C GLU A 471 20.82 -10.17 13.61
N LEU A 472 19.74 -9.58 13.08
CA LEU A 472 18.45 -9.52 13.77
C LEU A 472 17.94 -10.91 14.12
N PHE A 473 17.94 -11.83 13.15
CA PHE A 473 17.46 -13.20 13.35
C PHE A 473 18.21 -13.88 14.50
N ASN A 474 19.55 -13.86 14.48
CA ASN A 474 20.37 -14.48 15.51
C ASN A 474 20.21 -13.77 16.88
N HIS A 475 20.06 -12.44 16.90
CA HIS A 475 19.81 -11.66 18.12
C HIS A 475 18.45 -12.00 18.76
N LEU A 476 17.40 -12.16 17.96
CA LEU A 476 16.08 -12.55 18.44
C LEU A 476 16.10 -13.96 19.04
N ALA A 477 16.80 -14.90 18.40
CA ALA A 477 16.99 -16.23 18.99
C ALA A 477 17.73 -16.17 20.34
N ALA A 478 18.81 -15.41 20.42
CA ALA A 478 19.57 -15.23 21.67
C ALA A 478 18.72 -14.55 22.78
N SER A 479 17.73 -13.76 22.38
CA SER A 479 16.77 -13.11 23.28
C SER A 479 15.58 -14.01 23.66
N GLY A 480 15.56 -15.27 23.21
CA GLY A 480 14.54 -16.27 23.59
C GLY A 480 13.29 -16.28 22.72
N HIS A 481 13.28 -15.61 21.57
CA HIS A 481 12.16 -15.66 20.62
C HIS A 481 12.10 -17.02 19.89
N VAL A 482 10.89 -17.47 19.57
CA VAL A 482 10.68 -18.65 18.72
C VAL A 482 10.70 -18.21 17.26
N LEU A 483 11.59 -18.80 16.46
CA LEU A 483 11.85 -18.37 15.09
C LEU A 483 11.35 -19.37 14.05
N TRP A 484 10.62 -18.88 13.06
CA TRP A 484 10.18 -19.65 11.90
C TRP A 484 10.76 -19.03 10.61
N VAL A 485 10.91 -19.84 9.58
CA VAL A 485 11.30 -19.42 8.23
C VAL A 485 10.28 -19.97 7.24
N ILE A 486 9.67 -19.10 6.46
CA ILE A 486 8.50 -19.41 5.62
C ILE A 486 8.73 -18.83 4.23
N SER A 487 8.88 -19.68 3.21
CA SER A 487 9.20 -19.21 1.85
C SER A 487 8.51 -19.99 0.74
N ASP A 488 8.15 -19.28 -0.33
CA ASP A 488 7.66 -19.88 -1.57
C ASP A 488 8.87 -20.23 -2.44
N THR A 489 9.15 -21.52 -2.58
CA THR A 489 10.31 -21.99 -3.35
C THR A 489 10.16 -23.44 -3.79
N TYR A 490 10.66 -23.71 -5.00
CA TYR A 490 10.82 -25.07 -5.52
C TYR A 490 11.98 -25.82 -4.84
N TYR A 491 12.86 -25.15 -4.11
CA TYR A 491 13.95 -25.83 -3.40
C TYR A 491 13.44 -26.64 -2.22
N THR A 492 14.10 -27.77 -1.97
CA THR A 492 13.82 -28.64 -0.81
C THR A 492 14.22 -27.97 0.51
N ARG A 493 13.70 -28.45 1.63
CA ARG A 493 14.07 -27.98 2.99
C ARG A 493 15.59 -28.05 3.22
N ASP A 494 16.25 -29.11 2.75
CA ASP A 494 17.69 -29.28 2.92
C ASP A 494 18.50 -28.26 2.13
N GLN A 495 18.08 -27.96 0.90
CA GLN A 495 18.69 -26.94 0.05
C GLN A 495 18.55 -25.54 0.66
N VAL A 496 17.35 -25.17 1.09
CA VAL A 496 17.11 -23.87 1.76
C VAL A 496 17.87 -23.79 3.07
N GLY A 497 17.87 -24.87 3.87
CA GLY A 497 18.65 -24.93 5.11
C GLY A 497 20.16 -24.75 4.87
N LEU A 498 20.70 -25.27 3.76
CA LEU A 498 22.10 -25.04 3.39
C LEU A 498 22.37 -23.59 3.00
N MET A 499 21.46 -22.94 2.25
CA MET A 499 21.57 -21.51 1.92
C MET A 499 21.57 -20.64 3.18
N LEU A 500 20.66 -20.91 4.13
CA LEU A 500 20.56 -20.19 5.39
C LEU A 500 21.82 -20.36 6.26
N ARG A 501 22.35 -21.60 6.35
CA ARG A 501 23.62 -21.86 7.04
C ARG A 501 24.79 -21.11 6.39
N LYS A 502 24.87 -21.11 5.05
CA LYS A 502 25.89 -20.34 4.32
C LYS A 502 25.79 -18.84 4.63
N ALA A 503 24.57 -18.32 4.76
CA ALA A 503 24.31 -16.93 5.11
C ALA A 503 24.55 -16.59 6.60
N GLY A 504 24.92 -17.56 7.45
CA GLY A 504 25.19 -17.30 8.87
C GLY A 504 23.98 -17.35 9.79
N VAL A 505 22.85 -17.92 9.33
CA VAL A 505 21.74 -18.27 10.21
C VAL A 505 22.16 -19.47 11.06
N SER A 506 22.36 -19.24 12.35
CA SER A 506 22.95 -20.22 13.28
C SER A 506 21.99 -20.71 14.37
N ALA A 507 20.90 -19.98 14.58
CA ALA A 507 19.87 -20.36 15.56
C ALA A 507 18.96 -21.50 15.07
N ALA A 508 18.26 -22.13 16.01
CA ALA A 508 17.22 -23.10 15.71
C ALA A 508 15.95 -22.42 15.18
N TYR A 509 15.32 -23.00 14.17
CA TYR A 509 14.09 -22.50 13.60
C TYR A 509 13.23 -23.62 13.00
N ARG A 510 11.94 -23.34 12.85
CA ARG A 510 11.01 -24.16 12.07
C ARG A 510 11.05 -23.70 10.61
N LEU A 511 11.32 -24.61 9.67
CA LEU A 511 11.39 -24.31 8.23
C LEU A 511 10.16 -24.83 7.48
N MET A 512 9.46 -23.92 6.81
CA MET A 512 8.29 -24.19 5.97
C MET A 512 8.59 -23.67 4.56
N VAL A 513 8.73 -24.58 3.60
CA VAL A 513 8.94 -24.24 2.18
C VAL A 513 7.77 -24.76 1.37
N SER A 514 7.25 -23.95 0.45
CA SER A 514 5.98 -24.22 -0.24
C SER A 514 5.95 -25.59 -0.93
N SER A 515 7.03 -25.96 -1.60
CA SER A 515 7.23 -27.26 -2.24
C SER A 515 7.05 -28.45 -1.29
N ALA A 516 7.51 -28.33 -0.05
CA ALA A 516 7.44 -29.41 0.93
C ALA A 516 6.17 -29.35 1.80
N GLU A 517 5.54 -28.17 1.91
CA GLU A 517 4.26 -28.01 2.61
C GLU A 517 3.05 -28.24 1.70
N GLN A 518 3.26 -28.30 0.38
CA GLN A 518 2.20 -28.36 -0.62
C GLN A 518 1.18 -27.22 -0.41
N ALA A 519 1.69 -26.02 -0.15
CA ALA A 519 0.92 -24.80 0.10
C ALA A 519 1.81 -23.57 -0.14
N ARG A 520 1.25 -22.47 -0.65
CA ARG A 520 1.98 -21.25 -1.05
C ARG A 520 1.54 -20.01 -0.28
N LYS A 521 2.46 -19.06 -0.09
CA LYS A 521 2.19 -17.75 0.52
C LYS A 521 1.42 -16.85 -0.43
N ASP A 522 1.81 -16.80 -1.70
CA ASP A 522 1.26 -15.86 -2.67
C ASP A 522 -0.23 -16.08 -3.00
N ASN A 523 -0.74 -17.30 -2.81
CA ASN A 523 -2.17 -17.64 -2.90
C ASN A 523 -2.84 -17.81 -1.53
N GLY A 524 -2.12 -17.59 -0.44
CA GLY A 524 -2.64 -17.61 0.94
C GLY A 524 -2.75 -18.99 1.60
N SER A 525 -2.64 -20.09 0.85
CA SER A 525 -2.84 -21.45 1.39
C SER A 525 -1.84 -21.79 2.52
N LEU A 526 -0.58 -21.36 2.41
CA LEU A 526 0.42 -21.56 3.46
C LEU A 526 0.11 -20.73 4.70
N TRP A 527 -0.43 -19.52 4.53
CA TRP A 527 -0.79 -18.65 5.65
C TRP A 527 -1.97 -19.17 6.46
N HIS A 528 -2.94 -19.82 5.83
CA HIS A 528 -4.00 -20.53 6.55
C HIS A 528 -3.43 -21.61 7.48
N ARG A 529 -2.45 -22.37 7.01
CA ARG A 529 -1.77 -23.40 7.81
C ARG A 529 -0.94 -22.78 8.94
N VAL A 530 -0.18 -21.72 8.65
CA VAL A 530 0.57 -20.97 9.67
C VAL A 530 -0.36 -20.47 10.77
N LYS A 531 -1.51 -19.88 10.41
CA LYS A 531 -2.51 -19.40 11.38
C LYS A 531 -3.07 -20.54 12.24
N GLN A 532 -3.32 -21.71 11.64
CA GLN A 532 -3.77 -22.89 12.37
C GLN A 532 -2.70 -23.37 13.36
N ASP A 533 -1.44 -23.44 12.93
CA ASP A 533 -0.33 -23.87 13.78
C ASP A 533 -0.10 -22.90 14.95
N LEU A 534 -0.13 -21.58 14.68
CA LEU A 534 -0.05 -20.56 15.73
C LEU A 534 -1.18 -20.68 16.76
N ALA A 535 -2.40 -20.96 16.30
CA ALA A 535 -3.54 -21.17 17.19
C ALA A 535 -3.39 -22.45 18.03
N ALA A 536 -2.91 -23.54 17.43
CA ALA A 536 -2.65 -24.81 18.12
C ALA A 536 -1.54 -24.67 19.19
N GLU A 537 -0.56 -23.82 18.93
CA GLU A 537 0.53 -23.49 19.86
C GLU A 537 0.14 -22.38 20.88
N GLY A 538 -1.08 -21.85 20.82
CA GLY A 538 -1.59 -20.83 21.74
C GLY A 538 -0.93 -19.45 21.57
N VAL A 539 -0.33 -19.19 20.42
CA VAL A 539 0.45 -17.97 20.15
C VAL A 539 -0.46 -16.78 19.93
N GLN A 540 -0.34 -15.76 20.78
CA GLN A 540 -1.14 -14.53 20.71
C GLN A 540 -0.46 -13.40 19.94
N ARG A 541 0.88 -13.40 19.87
CA ARG A 541 1.67 -12.34 19.22
C ARG A 541 2.71 -12.96 18.29
N HIS A 542 2.36 -12.99 17.02
CA HIS A 542 3.21 -13.40 15.91
C HIS A 542 3.52 -12.20 15.02
N LEU A 543 4.73 -12.16 14.47
CA LEU A 543 5.15 -11.20 13.45
C LEU A 543 5.76 -11.95 12.27
N HIS A 544 5.37 -11.58 11.04
CA HIS A 544 6.08 -11.98 9.83
C HIS A 544 6.89 -10.84 9.24
N ILE A 545 8.13 -11.11 8.84
CA ILE A 545 9.06 -10.18 8.18
C ILE A 545 9.38 -10.72 6.79
N GLY A 546 9.10 -9.94 5.76
CA GLY A 546 9.37 -10.30 4.37
C GLY A 546 9.30 -9.10 3.44
N ASP A 547 9.76 -9.28 2.21
CA ASP A 547 9.96 -8.19 1.24
C ASP A 547 8.94 -8.18 0.09
N ASN A 548 8.16 -9.26 -0.08
CA ASN A 548 7.12 -9.29 -1.09
C ASN A 548 5.82 -8.67 -0.55
N VAL A 549 5.39 -7.55 -1.15
CA VAL A 549 4.16 -6.86 -0.73
C VAL A 549 2.94 -7.79 -0.70
N VAL A 550 2.79 -8.68 -1.67
CA VAL A 550 1.60 -9.56 -1.73
C VAL A 550 1.79 -10.76 -0.82
N ALA A 551 2.84 -11.54 -1.03
CA ALA A 551 3.04 -12.82 -0.37
C ALA A 551 3.37 -12.69 1.12
N ASP A 552 4.08 -11.63 1.54
CA ASP A 552 4.58 -11.48 2.91
C ASP A 552 3.84 -10.40 3.71
N ALA A 553 3.11 -9.51 3.05
CA ALA A 553 2.43 -8.41 3.73
C ALA A 553 0.90 -8.47 3.57
N GLN A 554 0.39 -8.41 2.34
CA GLN A 554 -1.04 -8.39 2.08
C GLN A 554 -1.74 -9.69 2.51
N MET A 555 -1.32 -10.84 1.95
CA MET A 555 -1.97 -12.13 2.21
C MET A 555 -2.03 -12.51 3.69
N PRO A 556 -0.93 -12.44 4.48
CA PRO A 556 -1.01 -12.69 5.92
C PRO A 556 -1.78 -11.60 6.67
N GLY A 557 -1.65 -10.34 6.28
CA GLY A 557 -2.38 -9.21 6.88
C GLY A 557 -3.90 -9.34 6.75
N ASP A 558 -4.37 -9.80 5.59
CA ASP A 558 -5.80 -10.06 5.33
C ASP A 558 -6.36 -11.21 6.18
N LEU A 559 -5.49 -12.11 6.64
CA LEU A 559 -5.83 -13.16 7.60
C LEU A 559 -5.70 -12.70 9.07
N GLY A 560 -5.33 -11.43 9.30
CA GLY A 560 -5.18 -10.85 10.63
C GLY A 560 -3.85 -11.15 11.31
N LEU A 561 -2.83 -11.58 10.56
CA LEU A 561 -1.47 -11.74 11.08
C LEU A 561 -0.72 -10.41 11.04
N THR A 562 0.15 -10.16 12.01
CA THR A 562 0.97 -8.95 12.04
C THR A 562 2.14 -9.09 11.06
N THR A 563 2.35 -8.07 10.24
CA THR A 563 3.40 -8.07 9.20
C THR A 563 4.31 -6.86 9.33
N PHE A 564 5.60 -7.06 9.06
CA PHE A 564 6.60 -6.02 8.94
C PHE A 564 7.29 -6.15 7.59
N HIS A 565 6.78 -5.39 6.62
CA HIS A 565 7.29 -5.38 5.26
C HIS A 565 8.61 -4.59 5.19
N ILE A 566 9.59 -5.16 4.50
CA ILE A 566 10.85 -4.51 4.14
C ILE A 566 10.91 -4.29 2.63
N LEU A 567 11.69 -3.33 2.12
CA LEU A 567 11.74 -3.11 0.68
C LEU A 567 12.49 -4.25 -0.03
N HIS A 568 11.85 -4.81 -1.06
CA HIS A 568 12.53 -5.59 -2.09
C HIS A 568 13.63 -4.73 -2.76
N PRO A 569 14.80 -5.28 -3.12
CA PRO A 569 15.92 -4.53 -3.70
C PRO A 569 15.54 -3.61 -4.88
N ARG A 570 14.65 -4.07 -5.77
CA ARG A 570 14.15 -3.27 -6.90
C ARG A 570 13.28 -2.09 -6.48
N ASP A 571 12.47 -2.25 -5.43
CA ASP A 571 11.61 -1.18 -4.95
C ASP A 571 12.44 -0.12 -4.25
N LYS A 572 13.45 -0.53 -3.47
CA LYS A 572 14.45 0.40 -2.92
C LYS A 572 15.22 1.13 -4.03
N TRP A 573 15.66 0.41 -5.07
CA TRP A 573 16.36 1.01 -6.21
C TRP A 573 15.54 2.12 -6.87
N ARG A 574 14.25 1.86 -7.14
CA ARG A 574 13.31 2.85 -7.68
C ARG A 574 13.04 4.00 -6.70
N ALA A 575 12.84 3.71 -5.42
CA ALA A 575 12.58 4.73 -4.39
C ALA A 575 13.76 5.71 -4.23
N LEU A 576 14.98 5.28 -4.52
CA LEU A 576 16.18 6.11 -4.56
C LEU A 576 16.32 6.95 -5.84
N GLY A 577 15.39 6.79 -6.80
CA GLY A 577 15.39 7.53 -8.07
C GLY A 577 16.37 7.00 -9.11
N PHE A 578 16.86 5.77 -8.96
CA PHE A 578 17.71 5.15 -9.97
C PHE A 578 16.92 4.70 -11.20
N PRO A 579 17.55 4.63 -12.39
CA PRO A 579 16.86 4.27 -13.63
C PRO A 579 16.31 2.84 -13.60
N GLU A 580 15.20 2.62 -14.31
CA GLU A 580 14.71 1.27 -14.55
C GLU A 580 15.66 0.51 -15.47
N VAL A 581 16.05 -0.69 -15.02
CA VAL A 581 16.98 -1.58 -15.71
C VAL A 581 16.52 -3.03 -15.50
N LEU A 582 17.06 -3.97 -16.29
CA LEU A 582 16.68 -5.39 -16.25
C LEU A 582 15.16 -5.58 -16.50
N ILE A 583 14.66 -4.91 -17.53
CA ILE A 583 13.27 -4.99 -18.00
C ILE A 583 13.20 -5.69 -19.36
N GLY A 584 12.10 -6.38 -19.64
CA GLY A 584 11.91 -7.08 -20.92
C GLY A 584 13.06 -8.04 -21.25
N ASP A 585 13.60 -7.92 -22.47
CA ASP A 585 14.67 -8.78 -22.98
C ASP A 585 16.02 -8.60 -22.25
N GLU A 586 16.25 -7.45 -21.61
CA GLU A 586 17.47 -7.19 -20.82
C GLU A 586 17.51 -8.00 -19.53
N ALA A 587 16.36 -8.43 -19.01
CA ALA A 587 16.27 -9.14 -17.74
C ALA A 587 17.02 -10.49 -17.74
N LEU A 588 17.22 -11.08 -18.93
CA LEU A 588 17.98 -12.32 -19.15
C LEU A 588 19.21 -12.10 -20.06
N ASP A 589 19.73 -10.87 -20.12
CA ASP A 589 21.03 -10.58 -20.71
C ASP A 589 22.14 -10.70 -19.65
N GLU A 590 23.14 -11.56 -19.88
CA GLU A 590 24.20 -11.80 -18.89
C GLU A 590 25.06 -10.55 -18.66
N GLY A 591 25.30 -9.71 -19.69
CA GLY A 591 26.06 -8.47 -19.54
C GLY A 591 25.32 -7.47 -18.64
N GLU A 592 24.03 -7.28 -18.87
CA GLU A 592 23.20 -6.40 -18.04
C GLU A 592 23.02 -6.95 -16.61
N ILE A 593 22.88 -8.26 -16.44
CA ILE A 593 22.84 -8.90 -15.10
C ILE A 593 24.13 -8.64 -14.34
N LEU A 594 25.29 -8.86 -14.97
CA LEU A 594 26.59 -8.64 -14.34
C LEU A 594 26.80 -7.17 -13.94
N LYS A 595 26.30 -6.25 -14.77
CA LYS A 595 26.39 -4.80 -14.54
C LYS A 595 25.42 -4.30 -13.47
N TRP A 596 24.12 -4.52 -13.66
CA TRP A 596 23.07 -3.94 -12.82
C TRP A 596 22.62 -4.85 -11.70
N GLY A 597 22.58 -6.16 -11.94
CA GLY A 597 22.10 -7.13 -10.94
C GLY A 597 22.92 -7.09 -9.65
N ARG A 598 24.24 -6.87 -9.77
CA ARG A 598 25.12 -6.69 -8.61
C ARG A 598 24.86 -5.37 -7.87
N LEU A 599 24.72 -4.26 -8.60
CA LEU A 599 24.46 -2.96 -7.99
C LEU A 599 23.12 -2.94 -7.25
N ILE A 600 22.07 -3.50 -7.84
CA ILE A 600 20.76 -3.60 -7.20
C ILE A 600 20.85 -4.49 -5.96
N SER A 601 21.57 -5.61 -6.02
CA SER A 601 21.78 -6.48 -4.85
C SER A 601 22.51 -5.75 -3.72
N GLU A 602 23.57 -4.99 -4.02
CA GLU A 602 24.31 -4.24 -3.00
C GLU A 602 23.46 -3.12 -2.39
N VAL A 603 22.71 -2.37 -3.21
CA VAL A 603 21.76 -1.35 -2.71
C VAL A 603 20.67 -1.98 -1.84
N GLY A 604 20.17 -3.13 -2.26
CA GLY A 604 19.15 -3.91 -1.55
C GLY A 604 19.66 -4.71 -0.35
N ARG A 605 20.97 -4.72 -0.07
CA ARG A 605 21.57 -5.38 1.11
C ARG A 605 20.92 -4.87 2.39
N ASN A 606 20.81 -3.55 2.54
CA ASN A 606 20.02 -2.96 3.62
C ASN A 606 18.59 -2.67 3.08
N PRO A 607 17.52 -3.15 3.74
CA PRO A 607 16.16 -2.91 3.28
C PRO A 607 15.64 -1.48 3.47
N PHE A 608 16.29 -0.66 4.30
CA PHE A 608 15.86 0.69 4.62
C PHE A 608 16.52 1.75 3.74
N ILE A 609 15.86 2.89 3.57
CA ILE A 609 16.36 4.04 2.82
C ILE A 609 17.14 4.98 3.76
N GLY A 610 18.30 5.46 3.32
CA GLY A 610 19.11 6.44 4.04
C GLY A 610 20.26 5.88 4.88
N GLU A 611 20.57 4.59 4.73
CA GLU A 611 21.78 3.95 5.26
C GLU A 611 22.76 3.52 4.17
#